data_AF-A0A926GZF1-F1
#
_entry.id   AF-A0A926GZF1-F1
#
_cell.length_a   1.000
_cell.length_b   1.000
_cell.length_c   1.000
_cell.angle_alpha   90.00
_cell.angle_beta   90.00
_cell.angle_gamma   90.00
#
_symmetry.space_group_name_H-M   'P 1'
#
loop_
_entity.id
_entity.type
_entity.pdbx_description
1 polymer ?
#
loop_
_entity_poly.entity_id
_entity_poly.type
_entity_poly.pdbx_seq_one_letter_code
_entity_poly.pdbx_strand_id
1 'polypeptide(L)'
;MTDRFTLTHSATDADLDAMHGYLSTQTYWAKGVPRDIVERSVQNSLAFLWHVADTGTLAAFARVVTDKATFAYLADVFVVPEYRGQ
;
A
#
# COMPACT_ATOMS: atom_id res chain seq x y z
N MET A 1 6.10 -12.83 21.48
CA MET A 1 6.35 -12.00 20.29
C MET A 1 5.03 -11.33 20.01
N THR A 2 4.87 -10.06 20.37
CA THR A 2 3.66 -9.31 20.01
C THR A 2 3.81 -8.96 18.54
N ASP A 3 2.84 -9.33 17.70
CA ASP A 3 2.86 -8.98 16.29
C ASP A 3 2.80 -7.45 16.17
N ARG A 4 3.94 -6.83 15.86
CA ARG A 4 4.09 -5.37 15.75
C ARG A 4 3.29 -4.77 14.59
N PHE A 5 2.92 -5.60 13.63
CA PHE A 5 2.20 -5.18 12.44
C PHE A 5 1.00 -6.10 12.20
N THR A 6 -0.08 -5.51 11.68
CA THR A 6 -1.25 -6.23 11.16
C THR A 6 -1.30 -6.11 9.64
N LEU A 7 -1.74 -7.16 8.96
CA LEU A 7 -1.90 -7.20 7.50
C LEU A 7 -3.39 -7.19 7.15
N THR A 8 -3.78 -6.30 6.23
CA THR A 8 -5.12 -6.26 5.65
C THR A 8 -5.06 -6.18 4.12
N HIS A 9 -6.16 -6.56 3.48
CA HIS A 9 -6.35 -6.47 2.03
C HIS A 9 -7.45 -5.46 1.64
N SER A 10 -8.04 -4.79 2.63
CA SER A 10 -9.08 -3.78 2.45
C SER A 10 -8.55 -2.43 2.91
N ALA A 11 -8.55 -1.45 2.00
CA ALA A 11 -8.14 -0.08 2.30
C ALA A 11 -9.33 0.74 2.82
N THR A 12 -9.07 1.58 3.82
CA THR A 12 -9.95 2.67 4.24
C THR A 12 -9.64 3.94 3.45
N ASP A 13 -10.47 4.99 3.56
CA ASP A 13 -10.15 6.30 2.95
C ASP A 13 -8.86 6.90 3.51
N ALA A 14 -8.59 6.71 4.81
CA ALA A 14 -7.35 7.15 5.43
C ALA A 14 -6.13 6.42 4.84
N ASP A 15 -6.27 5.13 4.52
CA ASP A 15 -5.21 4.37 3.84
C ASP A 15 -4.99 4.88 2.43
N LEU A 16 -6.07 5.15 1.68
CA LEU A 16 -5.99 5.70 0.33
C LEU A 16 -5.27 7.04 0.31
N ASP A 17 -5.56 7.90 1.27
CA ASP A 17 -4.91 9.21 1.38
C ASP A 17 -3.44 9.08 1.76
N ALA A 18 -3.10 8.16 2.69
CA ALA A 18 -1.72 7.88 3.08
C ALA A 18 -0.89 7.27 1.92
N MET A 19 -1.45 6.28 1.22
CA MET A 19 -0.82 5.65 0.04
C MET A 19 -0.65 6.66 -1.08
N HIS A 20 -1.67 7.46 -1.40
CA HIS A 20 -1.58 8.50 -2.42
C HIS A 20 -0.51 9.54 -2.05
N GLY A 21 -0.51 10.03 -0.80
CA GLY A 21 0.49 10.96 -0.31
C GLY A 21 1.91 10.41 -0.48
N TYR A 22 2.13 9.15 -0.11
CA TYR A 22 3.42 8.49 -0.26
C TYR A 22 3.81 8.28 -1.73
N LEU A 23 2.94 7.66 -2.53
CA LEU A 23 3.21 7.35 -3.94
C LEU A 23 3.49 8.62 -4.75
N SER A 24 2.64 9.64 -4.59
CA SER A 24 2.69 10.87 -5.38
C SER A 24 3.89 11.76 -5.04
N THR A 25 4.42 11.68 -3.81
CA THR A 25 5.46 12.61 -3.33
C THR A 25 6.80 11.95 -3.02
N GLN A 26 6.82 10.68 -2.59
CA GLN A 26 8.02 9.99 -2.09
C GLN A 26 8.58 8.96 -3.06
N THR A 27 7.85 8.59 -4.11
CA THR A 27 8.30 7.58 -5.08
C THR A 27 8.64 8.20 -6.43
N TYR A 28 9.65 7.66 -7.11
CA TYR A 28 10.02 8.16 -8.44
C TYR A 28 9.07 7.63 -9.54
N TRP A 29 8.46 6.46 -9.36
CA TRP A 29 7.64 5.79 -10.39
C TRP A 29 6.19 6.27 -10.42
N ALA A 30 5.65 6.74 -9.30
CA ALA A 30 4.27 7.23 -9.19
C ALA A 30 4.20 8.72 -8.84
N LYS A 31 5.27 9.48 -9.09
CA LYS A 31 5.34 10.92 -8.78
C LYS A 31 4.20 11.68 -9.45
N GLY A 32 3.43 12.42 -8.65
CA GLY A 32 2.28 13.20 -9.14
C GLY A 32 1.06 12.37 -9.54
N VAL A 33 1.00 11.08 -9.20
CA VAL A 33 -0.17 10.24 -9.48
C VAL A 33 -1.43 10.86 -8.83
N PRO A 34 -2.56 10.99 -9.56
CA PRO A 34 -3.81 11.46 -8.97
C PRO A 34 -4.41 10.49 -7.94
N ARG A 35 -5.05 11.01 -6.89
CA ARG A 35 -5.69 10.20 -5.83
C ARG A 35 -6.74 9.24 -6.37
N ASP A 36 -7.56 9.68 -7.32
CA ASP A 36 -8.61 8.84 -7.92
C ASP A 36 -8.05 7.67 -8.74
N ILE A 37 -6.85 7.82 -9.32
CA ILE A 37 -6.14 6.75 -10.00
C ILE A 37 -5.60 5.74 -9.00
N VAL A 38 -5.03 6.19 -7.88
CA VAL A 38 -4.57 5.29 -6.80
C VAL A 38 -5.75 4.48 -6.26
N GLU A 39 -6.86 5.13 -5.91
CA GLU A 39 -8.08 4.47 -5.43
C GLU A 39 -8.59 3.41 -6.40
N ARG A 40 -8.77 3.78 -7.68
CA ARG A 40 -9.25 2.85 -8.70
C ARG A 40 -8.27 1.69 -8.92
N SER A 41 -6.96 1.94 -8.81
CA SER A 41 -5.95 0.88 -8.92
C SER A 41 -6.02 -0.12 -7.77
N VAL A 42 -6.25 0.36 -6.55
CA VAL A 42 -6.41 -0.47 -5.34
C VAL A 42 -7.69 -1.31 -5.44
N GLN A 43 -8.81 -0.71 -5.88
CA GLN A 43 -10.09 -1.41 -6.07
C GLN A 43 -10.02 -2.55 -7.10
N ASN A 44 -9.13 -2.46 -8.08
CA ASN A 44 -9.00 -3.42 -9.19
C ASN A 44 -7.76 -4.32 -9.07
N SER A 45 -7.09 -4.34 -7.92
CA SER A 45 -5.88 -5.15 -7.66
C SER A 45 -6.02 -5.91 -6.34
N LEU A 46 -5.14 -6.89 -6.11
CA LEU A 46 -4.93 -7.40 -4.76
C LEU A 46 -4.01 -6.45 -4.01
N ALA A 47 -4.51 -5.81 -2.96
CA ALA A 47 -3.76 -4.87 -2.14
C ALA A 47 -3.31 -5.55 -0.85
N PHE A 48 -2.09 -5.24 -0.41
CA PHE A 48 -1.49 -5.71 0.83
C PHE A 48 -1.03 -4.49 1.62
N LEU A 49 -1.70 -4.22 2.73
CA LEU A 49 -1.41 -3.07 3.59
C LEU A 49 -0.95 -3.59 4.95
N TRP A 50 0.20 -3.10 5.41
CA TRP A 50 0.66 -3.36 6.78
C TRP A 50 0.46 -2.13 7.63
N HIS A 51 -0.12 -2.32 8.82
CA HIS A 51 -0.33 -1.27 9.80
C HIS A 51 0.42 -1.56 11.08
N VAL A 52 0.89 -0.54 11.78
CA VAL A 52 1.38 -0.67 13.15
C VAL A 52 0.23 -1.11 14.05
N ALA A 53 0.37 -2.24 14.74
CA ALA A 53 -0.72 -2.89 15.47
C ALA A 53 -1.38 -1.97 16.52
N ASP A 54 -0.59 -1.15 17.21
CA ASP A 54 -1.07 -0.30 18.30
C ASP A 54 -1.75 0.99 17.82
N THR A 55 -1.37 1.52 16.65
CA THR A 55 -1.81 2.84 16.18
C THR A 55 -2.69 2.78 14.93
N GLY A 56 -2.71 1.65 14.21
CA GLY A 56 -3.34 1.54 12.91
C GLY A 56 -2.66 2.39 11.83
N THR A 57 -1.43 2.88 12.05
CA THR A 57 -0.70 3.69 11.07
C THR A 57 -0.17 2.82 9.94
N LEU A 58 -0.38 3.23 8.69
CA LEU A 58 0.15 2.52 7.52
C LEU A 58 1.69 2.51 7.55
N ALA A 59 2.26 1.31 7.62
CA ALA A 59 3.69 1.08 7.67
C ALA A 59 4.28 0.64 6.33
N ALA A 60 3.54 -0.14 5.54
CA ALA A 60 3.96 -0.62 4.24
C ALA A 60 2.77 -0.92 3.32
N PHE A 61 3.03 -0.93 2.02
CA PHE A 61 2.05 -1.24 0.99
C PHE A 61 2.70 -2.00 -0.17
N ALA A 62 1.93 -2.91 -0.75
CA ALA A 62 2.20 -3.51 -2.05
C ALA A 62 0.87 -3.83 -2.74
N ARG A 63 0.83 -3.84 -4.08
CA ARG A 63 -0.31 -4.39 -4.80
C ARG A 63 0.10 -5.32 -5.92
N VAL A 64 -0.82 -6.21 -6.29
CA VAL A 64 -0.67 -7.17 -7.38
C VAL A 64 -1.81 -7.01 -8.36
N VAL A 65 -1.49 -6.65 -9.61
CA VAL A 65 -2.42 -6.75 -10.74
C VAL A 65 -2.40 -8.18 -11.24
N THR A 66 -3.52 -8.89 -11.19
CA THR A 66 -3.55 -10.32 -11.52
C THR A 66 -4.90 -10.77 -12.05
N ASP A 67 -4.87 -11.77 -12.93
CA ASP A 67 -6.04 -12.54 -13.35
C ASP A 67 -6.46 -13.61 -12.32
N LYS A 68 -5.67 -13.76 -11.23
CA LYS A 68 -5.81 -14.78 -10.17
C LYS A 68 -5.66 -16.21 -10.65
N ALA A 69 -5.03 -16.44 -11.80
CA ALA A 69 -4.87 -17.78 -12.38
C ALA A 69 -3.48 -18.01 -12.98
N THR A 70 -3.04 -17.13 -13.88
CA THR A 70 -1.87 -17.40 -14.73
C THR A 70 -0.87 -16.27 -14.79
N PHE A 71 -1.26 -15.05 -14.41
CA PHE A 71 -0.38 -13.88 -14.46
C PHE A 71 -0.54 -12.97 -13.25
N ALA A 72 0.59 -12.42 -12.80
CA ALA A 72 0.62 -11.41 -11.76
C ALA A 72 1.73 -10.38 -12.03
N TYR A 73 1.43 -9.11 -11.80
CA TYR A 73 2.38 -8.01 -11.81
C TYR A 73 2.39 -7.32 -10.44
N LEU A 74 3.53 -7.42 -9.74
CA LEU A 74 3.77 -6.75 -8.47
C LEU A 74 4.13 -5.28 -8.72
N ALA A 75 3.43 -4.37 -8.05
CA ALA A 75 3.60 -2.93 -8.21
C ALA A 75 3.51 -2.19 -6.87
N ASP A 76 3.95 -0.93 -6.90
CA ASP A 76 3.71 0.06 -5.83
C ASP A 76 4.22 -0.38 -4.44
N VAL A 77 5.30 -1.15 -4.41
CA VAL A 77 5.91 -1.67 -3.18
C VAL A 77 6.66 -0.55 -2.45
N PHE A 78 6.27 -0.26 -1.22
CA PHE A 78 7.03 0.61 -0.34
C PHE A 78 6.89 0.24 1.14
N VAL A 79 7.90 0.64 1.91
CA VAL A 79 7.88 0.68 3.37
C VAL A 79 8.19 2.11 3.79
N VAL A 80 7.39 2.66 4.69
CA VAL A 80 7.58 4.00 5.25
C VAL A 80 8.91 4.03 6.03
N PRO A 81 9.75 5.09 5.89
CA PRO A 81 11.15 5.07 6.34
C PRO A 81 11.38 4.61 7.79
N GLU A 82 10.50 5.03 8.69
CA GLU A 82 10.55 4.74 10.13
C GLU A 82 10.40 3.24 10.45
N TYR A 83 9.83 2.46 9.53
CA TYR A 83 9.58 1.03 9.71
C TYR A 83 10.51 0.12 8.90
N ARG A 84 11.54 0.66 8.23
CA ARG A 84 12.48 -0.12 7.43
C ARG A 84 13.52 -0.86 8.28
N GLY A 85 14.02 -1.99 7.76
CA GLY A 85 15.13 -2.73 8.36
C GLY A 85 14.77 -3.52 9.63
N GLN A 86 13.49 -3.81 9.81
CA GLN A 86 12.92 -4.58 10.92
C GLN A 86 12.50 -5.97 10.46
#